data_AF-A0AAI9K458-F1
#
_entry.id   AF-A0AAI9K458-F1
#
_cell.length_a   1.000
_cell.length_b   1.000
_cell.length_c   1.000
_cell.angle_alpha   90.00
_cell.angle_beta   90.00
_cell.angle_gamma   90.00
#
_symmetry.space_group_name_H-M   'P 1'
#
loop_
_entity.id
_entity.type
_entity.pdbx_description
1 polymer ?
#
loop_
_entity_poly.entity_id
_entity_poly.type
_entity_poly.pdbx_seq_one_letter_code
_entity_poly.pdbx_strand_id
1 'polypeptide(L)'
;MRALVVEDNVAQLNGLAEIIEESFPDIECLKAACYDDALALADSHSIQLFLLDIQLGADPDKDGITLGEQLRRNPRYQTTPILYVTALVNEAPRAIHKTNCYDYLVKPYSQQDLIESVSKLLNLSLIREEPIELTDRDGVLARIRPDNILYIKSELRNMHVHTTTGLFISTGTRLSVFADSLPSYFARCHKSFIVNLHHVDTYDKVTAMVSLDTPDYQWIPVGRKYATEFGHRLKASTTAHKHVEQA
;
A
#
# COMPACT_ATOMS: atom_id res chain seq x y z
N MET A 1 1.88 -2.07 5.56
CA MET A 1 3.01 -1.80 4.64
C MET A 1 4.20 -1.36 5.45
N ARG A 2 5.44 -1.62 5.01
CA ARG A 2 6.66 -1.13 5.66
C ARG A 2 7.43 -0.17 4.75
N ALA A 3 7.73 1.00 5.28
CA ALA A 3 8.67 1.94 4.68
C ALA A 3 9.98 1.91 5.47
N LEU A 4 11.13 1.99 4.80
CA LEU A 4 12.42 2.20 5.44
C LEU A 4 12.83 3.66 5.24
N VAL A 5 12.97 4.39 6.34
CA VAL A 5 13.43 5.78 6.39
C VAL A 5 14.88 5.80 6.84
N VAL A 6 15.75 6.42 6.04
CA VAL A 6 17.20 6.47 6.28
C VAL A 6 17.67 7.91 6.28
N GLU A 7 18.14 8.37 7.44
CA GLU A 7 18.52 9.76 7.70
C GLU A 7 19.48 9.80 8.89
N ASP A 8 20.64 10.43 8.75
CA ASP A 8 21.69 10.42 9.78
C ASP A 8 21.37 11.36 10.96
N ASN A 9 20.57 12.40 10.73
CA ASN A 9 20.07 13.26 11.77
C ASN A 9 18.83 12.65 12.44
N VAL A 10 19.00 12.14 13.66
CA VAL A 10 17.95 11.47 14.44
C VAL A 10 16.66 12.31 14.60
N ALA A 11 16.77 13.64 14.70
CA ALA A 11 15.59 14.50 14.80
C ALA A 11 14.82 14.55 13.47
N GLN A 12 15.53 14.68 12.34
CA GLN A 12 14.91 14.63 11.01
C GLN A 12 14.34 13.24 10.70
N LEU A 13 15.05 12.17 11.06
CA LEU A 13 14.61 10.79 10.90
C LEU A 13 13.28 10.55 11.62
N ASN A 14 13.17 11.00 12.86
CA ASN A 14 11.95 10.83 13.65
C ASN A 14 10.80 11.69 13.11
N GLY A 15 11.06 12.96 12.77
CA GLY A 15 10.02 13.84 12.22
C GLY A 15 9.51 13.36 10.86
N LEU A 16 10.38 12.86 9.99
CA LEU A 16 10.01 12.29 8.70
C LEU A 16 9.10 11.06 8.88
N ALA A 17 9.49 10.13 9.76
CA ALA A 17 8.69 8.95 10.04
C ALA A 17 7.34 9.29 10.69
N GLU A 18 7.31 10.22 11.64
CA GLU A 18 6.08 10.67 12.32
C GLU A 18 5.08 11.25 11.32
N ILE A 19 5.52 12.13 10.41
CA ILE A 19 4.66 12.68 9.36
C ILE A 19 4.05 11.57 8.49
N ILE A 20 4.83 10.55 8.14
CA ILE A 20 4.36 9.43 7.31
C ILE A 20 3.36 8.56 8.07
N GLU A 21 3.68 8.16 9.30
CA GLU A 21 2.82 7.29 10.10
C GLU A 21 1.48 7.98 10.47
N GLU A 22 1.50 9.30 10.70
CA GLU A 22 0.28 10.08 10.94
C GLU A 22 -0.59 10.23 9.68
N SER A 23 0.04 10.42 8.51
CA SER A 23 -0.67 10.67 7.25
C SER A 23 -1.12 9.37 6.57
N PHE A 24 -0.42 8.26 6.82
CA PHE A 24 -0.64 6.96 6.19
C PHE A 24 -0.69 5.84 7.25
N PRO A 25 -1.86 5.61 7.88
CA PRO A 25 -1.99 4.68 9.02
C PRO A 25 -1.65 3.21 8.71
N ASP A 26 -1.65 2.82 7.42
CA ASP A 26 -1.29 1.49 6.97
C ASP A 26 0.23 1.31 6.75
N ILE A 27 1.04 2.34 7.00
CA ILE A 27 2.51 2.32 6.86
C ILE A 27 3.18 2.26 8.23
N GLU A 28 4.02 1.26 8.42
CA GLU A 28 4.97 1.13 9.53
C GLU A 28 6.35 1.64 9.06
N CYS A 29 6.92 2.64 9.73
CA CYS A 29 8.25 3.14 9.40
C CYS A 29 9.35 2.43 10.19
N LEU A 30 10.17 1.65 9.48
CA LEU A 30 11.47 1.22 10.00
C LEU A 30 12.46 2.37 9.83
N LYS A 31 13.26 2.64 10.86
CA LYS A 31 14.15 3.81 10.93
C LYS A 31 15.60 3.36 10.99
N ALA A 32 16.45 3.94 10.15
CA ALA A 32 17.90 3.73 10.18
C ALA A 32 18.63 5.08 10.20
N ALA A 33 19.60 5.22 11.11
CA ALA A 33 20.43 6.43 11.20
C ALA A 33 21.73 6.31 10.40
N CYS A 34 22.01 5.15 9.80
CA CYS A 34 23.21 4.95 9.01
C CYS A 34 23.00 3.89 7.92
N TYR A 35 23.94 3.85 6.98
CA TYR A 35 23.99 2.93 5.86
C TYR A 35 23.92 1.46 6.29
N ASP A 36 24.72 1.05 7.28
CA ASP A 36 24.84 -0.37 7.66
C ASP A 36 23.56 -0.88 8.35
N ASP A 37 22.95 -0.04 9.19
CA ASP A 37 21.65 -0.34 9.83
C ASP A 37 20.53 -0.46 8.78
N ALA A 38 20.54 0.42 7.76
CA ALA A 38 19.56 0.38 6.68
C ALA A 38 19.64 -0.93 5.89
N LEU A 39 20.84 -1.42 5.56
CA LEU A 39 21.01 -2.72 4.92
C LEU A 39 20.55 -3.87 5.81
N ALA A 40 20.91 -3.87 7.09
CA ALA A 40 20.47 -4.90 8.04
C ALA A 40 18.94 -4.98 8.15
N LEU A 41 18.25 -3.82 8.18
CA LEU A 41 16.80 -3.76 8.19
C LEU A 41 16.18 -4.22 6.87
N ALA A 42 16.76 -3.83 5.74
CA ALA A 42 16.30 -4.23 4.41
C ALA A 42 16.46 -5.74 4.18
N ASP A 43 17.48 -6.39 4.76
CA ASP A 43 17.67 -7.83 4.67
C ASP A 43 16.68 -8.61 5.54
N SER A 44 16.42 -8.13 6.76
CA SER A 44 15.57 -8.79 7.76
C SER A 44 14.07 -8.58 7.56
N HIS A 45 13.66 -7.54 6.84
CA HIS A 45 12.26 -7.19 6.62
C HIS A 45 11.93 -7.12 5.13
N SER A 46 10.64 -7.20 4.79
CA SER A 46 10.17 -6.87 3.43
C SER A 46 9.77 -5.40 3.40
N ILE A 47 10.49 -4.59 2.62
CA ILE A 47 10.26 -3.15 2.47
C ILE A 47 9.52 -2.85 1.17
N GLN A 48 8.50 -1.99 1.23
CA GLN A 48 7.71 -1.57 0.07
C GLN A 48 7.94 -0.12 -0.35
N LEU A 49 8.64 0.68 0.45
CA LEU A 49 9.03 2.06 0.13
C LEU A 49 10.34 2.40 0.82
N PHE A 50 11.28 3.01 0.11
CA PHE A 50 12.49 3.57 0.69
C PHE A 50 12.44 5.10 0.65
N LEU A 51 12.71 5.73 1.78
CA LEU A 51 12.98 7.17 1.88
C LEU A 51 14.42 7.35 2.35
N LEU A 52 15.27 7.91 1.49
CA LEU A 52 16.71 7.96 1.73
C LEU A 52 17.21 9.40 1.68
N ASP A 53 17.92 9.89 2.70
CA ASP A 53 18.83 11.02 2.48
C ASP A 53 20.04 10.56 1.66
N ILE A 54 20.50 11.41 0.74
CA ILE A 54 21.75 11.20 0.02
C ILE A 54 22.93 11.38 0.96
N GLN A 55 22.90 12.39 1.84
CA GLN A 55 23.99 12.60 2.79
C GLN A 55 23.78 11.66 4.00
N LEU A 56 24.59 10.60 4.09
CA LEU A 56 24.56 9.67 5.22
C LEU A 56 25.92 9.67 5.93
N GLY A 57 26.04 10.48 6.98
CA GLY A 57 27.26 10.61 7.75
C GLY A 57 28.41 11.24 6.95
N ALA A 58 29.65 10.97 7.39
CA ALA A 58 30.86 11.58 6.82
C ALA A 58 31.61 10.68 5.83
N ASP A 59 31.21 9.42 5.68
CA ASP A 59 31.88 8.45 4.79
C ASP A 59 31.36 8.61 3.36
N PRO A 60 32.17 9.11 2.40
CA PRO A 60 31.73 9.34 1.03
C PRO A 60 31.41 8.05 0.27
N ASP A 61 31.93 6.90 0.72
CA ASP A 61 31.68 5.60 0.08
C ASP A 61 30.37 4.94 0.58
N LYS A 62 29.71 5.55 1.57
CA LYS A 62 28.47 5.06 2.20
C LYS A 62 27.34 6.10 2.16
N ASP A 63 27.25 6.84 1.07
CA ASP A 63 26.15 7.78 0.84
C ASP A 63 24.82 7.06 0.50
N GLY A 64 23.72 7.81 0.50
CA GLY A 64 22.38 7.28 0.21
C GLY A 64 22.17 6.83 -1.23
N ILE A 65 22.96 7.34 -2.18
CA ILE A 65 22.94 6.86 -3.57
C ILE A 65 23.55 5.47 -3.64
N THR A 66 24.69 5.26 -3.00
CA THR A 66 25.37 3.98 -2.89
C THR A 66 24.49 2.96 -2.18
N LEU A 67 23.76 3.38 -1.13
CA LEU A 67 22.77 2.54 -0.47
C LEU A 67 21.66 2.12 -1.45
N GLY A 68 21.11 3.07 -2.22
CA GLY A 68 20.13 2.79 -3.25
C GLY A 68 20.63 1.81 -4.32
N GLU A 69 21.89 1.94 -4.76
CA GLU A 69 22.52 0.98 -5.69
C GLU A 69 22.61 -0.43 -5.07
N GLN A 70 22.98 -0.56 -3.78
CA GLN A 70 22.99 -1.87 -3.12
C GLN A 70 21.59 -2.47 -3.00
N LEU A 71 20.60 -1.66 -2.60
CA LEU A 71 19.21 -2.10 -2.51
C LEU A 71 18.73 -2.65 -3.86
N ARG A 72 19.06 -1.96 -4.97
CA ARG A 72 18.71 -2.41 -6.32
C ARG A 72 19.36 -3.72 -6.74
N ARG A 73 20.52 -4.08 -6.18
CA ARG A 73 21.16 -5.39 -6.42
C ARG A 73 20.41 -6.54 -5.74
N ASN A 74 19.61 -6.25 -4.71
CA ASN A 74 18.75 -7.25 -4.08
C ASN A 74 17.52 -7.52 -4.99
N PRO A 75 17.28 -8.77 -5.43
CA PRO A 75 16.16 -9.09 -6.31
C PRO A 75 14.79 -8.65 -5.78
N ARG A 76 14.62 -8.61 -4.45
CA ARG A 76 13.39 -8.16 -3.77
C ARG A 76 13.07 -6.69 -4.02
N TYR A 77 14.10 -5.87 -4.24
CA TYR A 77 13.98 -4.40 -4.26
C TYR A 77 14.31 -3.77 -5.61
N GLN A 78 14.44 -4.58 -6.67
CA GLN A 78 14.71 -4.08 -8.03
C GLN A 78 13.70 -3.02 -8.49
N THR A 79 12.43 -3.15 -8.09
CA THR A 79 11.34 -2.25 -8.49
C THR A 79 10.69 -1.52 -7.32
N THR A 80 11.20 -1.67 -6.09
CA THR A 80 10.63 -1.00 -4.93
C THR A 80 10.85 0.50 -5.04
N PRO A 81 9.83 1.36 -4.87
CA PRO A 81 10.00 2.81 -4.94
C PRO A 81 11.11 3.32 -4.00
N ILE A 82 11.98 4.17 -4.55
CA ILE A 82 12.97 4.95 -3.78
C ILE A 82 12.61 6.42 -3.97
N LEU A 83 12.36 7.10 -2.85
CA LEU A 83 12.24 8.55 -2.73
C LEU A 83 13.51 9.08 -2.06
N TYR A 84 14.25 9.95 -2.74
CA TYR A 84 15.33 10.67 -2.08
C TYR A 84 14.78 11.88 -1.33
N VAL A 85 15.25 12.14 -0.11
CA VAL A 85 14.85 13.30 0.70
C VAL A 85 16.12 14.01 1.17
N THR A 86 16.54 15.07 0.48
CA THR A 86 17.93 15.56 0.62
C THR A 86 18.09 17.07 0.41
N ALA A 87 19.14 17.64 0.99
CA ALA A 87 19.58 19.01 0.68
C ALA A 87 20.51 19.09 -0.55
N LEU A 88 20.99 17.96 -1.08
CA LEU A 88 21.98 17.89 -2.16
C LEU A 88 21.32 17.86 -3.56
N VAL A 89 20.80 19.01 -4.00
CA VAL A 89 20.06 19.13 -5.27
C VAL A 89 20.92 18.73 -6.49
N ASN A 90 22.22 19.00 -6.44
CA ASN A 90 23.17 18.69 -7.51
C ASN A 90 23.40 17.17 -7.69
N GLU A 91 23.04 16.36 -6.70
CA GLU A 91 23.19 14.90 -6.75
C GLU A 91 21.98 14.20 -7.39
N ALA A 92 20.88 14.91 -7.64
CA ALA A 92 19.66 14.34 -8.23
C ALA A 92 19.90 13.61 -9.57
N PRO A 93 20.69 14.14 -10.54
CA PRO A 93 20.99 13.41 -11.78
C PRO A 93 21.72 12.08 -11.53
N ARG A 94 22.64 12.05 -10.55
CA ARG A 94 23.35 10.83 -10.15
C ARG A 94 22.38 9.83 -9.53
N ALA A 95 21.56 10.27 -8.58
CA ALA A 95 20.54 9.44 -7.94
C ALA A 95 19.61 8.76 -8.97
N ILE A 96 19.06 9.54 -9.90
CA ILE A 96 18.16 9.06 -10.97
C ILE A 96 18.85 8.00 -11.82
N HIS A 97 20.03 8.33 -12.37
CA HIS A 97 20.74 7.42 -13.28
C HIS A 97 21.18 6.12 -12.59
N LYS A 98 21.59 6.20 -11.32
CA LYS A 98 22.16 5.04 -10.61
C LYS A 98 21.11 4.09 -10.06
N THR A 99 19.96 4.61 -9.67
CA THR A 99 18.99 3.82 -8.90
C THR A 99 17.64 3.68 -9.59
N ASN A 100 17.40 4.42 -10.68
CA ASN A 100 16.05 4.60 -11.22
C ASN A 100 15.09 4.97 -10.07
N CYS A 101 15.50 5.93 -9.23
CA CYS A 101 14.64 6.43 -8.18
C CYS A 101 13.41 7.07 -8.79
N TYR A 102 12.33 7.04 -8.02
CA TYR A 102 11.05 7.45 -8.52
C TYR A 102 10.91 8.97 -8.48
N ASP A 103 11.36 9.57 -7.38
CA ASP A 103 11.33 11.01 -7.19
C ASP A 103 12.39 11.44 -6.17
N TYR A 104 12.59 12.74 -6.03
CA TYR A 104 13.40 13.34 -4.99
C TYR A 104 12.71 14.58 -4.42
N LEU A 105 12.75 14.71 -3.09
CA LEU A 105 12.23 15.83 -2.34
C LEU A 105 13.39 16.65 -1.77
N VAL A 106 13.46 17.92 -2.17
CA VAL A 106 14.55 18.82 -1.78
C VAL A 106 14.25 19.47 -0.43
N LYS A 107 15.21 19.42 0.50
CA LYS A 107 15.16 20.15 1.77
C LYS A 107 15.48 21.65 1.54
N PRO A 108 14.75 22.59 2.18
CA PRO A 108 13.59 22.37 3.04
C PRO A 108 12.31 22.10 2.23
N TYR A 109 11.49 21.17 2.72
CA TYR A 109 10.17 20.84 2.17
C TYR A 109 9.08 21.05 3.22
N SER A 110 7.84 21.25 2.78
CA SER A 110 6.68 21.26 3.66
C SER A 110 6.18 19.84 3.92
N GLN A 111 5.45 19.63 5.02
CA GLN A 111 4.76 18.37 5.29
C GLN A 111 3.87 17.94 4.11
N GLN A 112 3.22 18.90 3.46
CA GLN A 112 2.37 18.65 2.30
C GLN A 112 3.17 18.10 1.11
N ASP A 113 4.34 18.66 0.81
CA ASP A 113 5.19 18.18 -0.31
C ASP A 113 5.61 16.71 -0.13
N LEU A 114 5.93 16.34 1.12
CA LEU A 114 6.25 14.96 1.47
C LEU A 114 5.04 14.03 1.31
N ILE A 115 3.88 14.43 1.82
CA ILE A 115 2.64 13.65 1.70
C ILE A 115 2.29 13.45 0.23
N GLU A 116 2.39 14.48 -0.60
CA GLU A 116 2.12 14.38 -2.03
C GLU A 116 3.10 13.46 -2.74
N SER A 117 4.39 13.57 -2.42
CA SER A 117 5.43 12.70 -2.98
C SER A 117 5.17 11.24 -2.62
N VAL A 118 4.95 10.95 -1.34
CA VAL A 118 4.65 9.58 -0.87
C VAL A 118 3.33 9.08 -1.46
N SER A 119 2.28 9.90 -1.52
CA SER A 119 0.98 9.52 -2.11
C SER A 119 1.15 9.14 -3.59
N LYS A 120 1.87 9.94 -4.37
CA LYS A 120 2.20 9.61 -5.76
C LYS A 120 2.87 8.25 -5.84
N LEU A 121 3.85 7.98 -4.98
CA LEU A 121 4.52 6.67 -4.95
C LEU A 121 3.57 5.55 -4.60
N LEU A 122 2.72 5.70 -3.58
CA LEU A 122 1.73 4.69 -3.21
C LEU A 122 0.72 4.41 -4.34
N ASN A 123 0.32 5.45 -5.08
CA ASN A 123 -0.60 5.34 -6.22
C ASN A 123 0.07 4.73 -7.45
N LEU A 124 1.37 4.97 -7.62
CA LEU A 124 2.19 4.41 -8.69
C LEU A 124 2.65 3.00 -8.34
N SER A 125 2.62 2.62 -7.06
CA SER A 125 3.01 1.32 -6.57
C SER A 125 1.95 0.30 -7.00
N LEU A 126 2.22 -0.66 -7.90
CA LEU A 126 3.39 -1.52 -7.93
C LEU A 126 3.73 -2.16 -6.57
N ILE A 127 2.86 -2.01 -5.55
CA ILE A 127 2.75 -3.00 -4.49
C ILE A 127 2.21 -4.21 -5.22
N ARG A 128 3.10 -5.13 -5.61
CA ARG A 128 2.69 -6.46 -6.00
C ARG A 128 2.13 -7.10 -4.74
N GLU A 129 0.88 -6.79 -4.42
CA GLU A 129 0.12 -7.67 -3.58
C GLU A 129 0.17 -9.03 -4.23
N GLU A 130 0.64 -10.00 -3.45
CA GLU A 130 0.75 -11.36 -3.93
C GLU A 130 -0.63 -11.80 -4.40
N PRO A 131 -0.76 -12.33 -5.63
CA PRO A 131 -2.04 -12.83 -6.10
C PRO A 131 -2.59 -13.86 -5.13
N ILE A 132 -3.86 -13.73 -4.79
CA ILE A 132 -4.53 -14.69 -3.94
C ILE A 132 -4.81 -15.94 -4.78
N GLU A 133 -4.42 -17.08 -4.23
CA GLU A 133 -4.66 -18.38 -4.83
C GLU A 133 -6.01 -18.94 -4.39
N LEU A 134 -6.85 -19.23 -5.37
CA LEU A 134 -8.18 -19.81 -5.18
C LEU A 134 -8.35 -21.00 -6.09
N THR A 135 -9.01 -22.04 -5.59
CA THR A 135 -9.31 -23.24 -6.38
C THR A 135 -10.83 -23.40 -6.52
N ASP A 136 -11.27 -23.75 -7.72
CA ASP A 136 -12.67 -24.08 -7.98
C ASP A 136 -12.98 -25.56 -7.66
N ARG A 137 -14.16 -26.05 -8.08
CA ARG A 137 -14.60 -27.43 -7.84
C ARG A 137 -13.83 -28.47 -8.67
N ASP A 138 -13.29 -28.04 -9.81
CA ASP A 138 -12.64 -28.89 -10.81
C ASP A 138 -11.12 -28.92 -10.63
N GLY A 139 -10.60 -28.21 -9.62
CA GLY A 139 -9.18 -28.14 -9.29
C GLY A 139 -8.43 -27.03 -10.04
N VAL A 140 -9.15 -26.13 -10.74
CA VAL A 140 -8.52 -25.01 -11.46
C VAL A 140 -8.02 -23.99 -10.45
N LEU A 141 -6.71 -23.74 -10.47
CA LEU A 141 -6.06 -22.70 -9.66
C LEU A 141 -6.14 -21.35 -10.37
N ALA A 142 -6.83 -20.40 -9.75
CA ALA A 142 -6.82 -19.00 -10.14
C ALA A 142 -5.87 -18.21 -9.23
N ARG A 143 -5.06 -17.35 -9.85
CA ARG A 143 -4.20 -16.37 -9.17
C ARG A 143 -4.78 -14.98 -9.43
N ILE A 144 -5.45 -14.41 -8.43
CA ILE A 144 -6.20 -13.16 -8.59
C ILE A 144 -5.52 -12.05 -7.80
N ARG A 145 -5.13 -10.96 -8.48
CA ARG A 145 -4.63 -9.76 -7.79
C ARG A 145 -5.76 -9.17 -6.94
N PRO A 146 -5.53 -8.83 -5.65
CA PRO A 146 -6.60 -8.33 -4.81
C PRO A 146 -7.21 -7.01 -5.32
N ASP A 147 -6.41 -6.13 -5.92
CA ASP A 147 -6.91 -4.90 -6.59
C ASP A 147 -8.02 -5.16 -7.63
N ASN A 148 -7.96 -6.32 -8.30
CA ASN A 148 -8.96 -6.70 -9.31
C ASN A 148 -10.25 -7.24 -8.68
N ILE A 149 -10.29 -7.52 -7.38
CA ILE A 149 -11.46 -8.04 -6.69
C ILE A 149 -12.34 -6.86 -6.26
N LEU A 150 -13.60 -6.87 -6.71
CA LEU A 150 -14.62 -5.88 -6.40
C LEU A 150 -15.29 -6.22 -5.07
N TYR A 151 -15.80 -7.45 -4.96
CA TYR A 151 -16.40 -7.98 -3.75
C TYR A 151 -16.41 -9.51 -3.77
N ILE A 152 -16.63 -10.08 -2.60
CA ILE A 152 -16.76 -11.53 -2.41
C ILE A 152 -18.08 -11.80 -1.74
N LYS A 153 -18.87 -12.70 -2.33
CA LYS A 153 -20.13 -13.17 -1.79
C LYS A 153 -20.02 -14.65 -1.43
N SER A 154 -20.48 -15.01 -0.23
CA SER A 154 -20.72 -16.42 0.10
C SER A 154 -22.14 -16.81 -0.29
N GLU A 155 -22.26 -17.82 -1.15
CA GLU A 155 -23.53 -18.33 -1.67
C GLU A 155 -23.45 -19.85 -1.82
N LEU A 156 -24.46 -20.57 -1.34
CA LEU A 156 -24.55 -22.04 -1.45
C LEU A 156 -23.27 -22.80 -1.02
N ARG A 157 -22.59 -22.30 0.04
CA ARG A 157 -21.30 -22.82 0.57
C ARG A 157 -20.07 -22.58 -0.33
N ASN A 158 -20.23 -21.87 -1.42
CA ASN A 158 -19.14 -21.43 -2.29
C ASN A 158 -18.81 -19.96 -2.05
N MET A 159 -17.61 -19.57 -2.44
CA MET A 159 -17.19 -18.17 -2.53
C MET A 159 -17.25 -17.72 -3.98
N HIS A 160 -18.09 -16.72 -4.23
CA HIS A 160 -18.22 -16.03 -5.50
C HIS A 160 -17.34 -14.79 -5.42
N VAL A 161 -16.21 -14.82 -6.11
CA VAL A 161 -15.23 -13.73 -6.17
C VAL A 161 -15.49 -12.94 -7.44
N HIS A 162 -16.12 -11.78 -7.27
CA HIS A 162 -16.42 -10.87 -8.36
C HIS A 162 -15.21 -9.98 -8.60
N THR A 163 -14.69 -10.02 -9.83
CA THR A 163 -13.50 -9.26 -10.25
C THR A 163 -13.86 -8.33 -11.40
N THR A 164 -12.97 -7.38 -11.69
CA THR A 164 -13.04 -6.51 -12.87
C THR A 164 -13.07 -7.28 -14.20
N THR A 165 -12.57 -8.52 -14.21
CA THR A 165 -12.52 -9.40 -15.39
C THR A 165 -13.62 -10.45 -15.44
N GLY A 166 -14.44 -10.57 -14.39
CA GLY A 166 -15.50 -11.58 -14.31
C GLY A 166 -15.60 -12.29 -12.95
N LEU A 167 -16.37 -13.38 -12.91
CA LEU A 167 -16.68 -14.14 -11.71
C LEU A 167 -15.82 -15.41 -11.61
N PHE A 168 -15.17 -15.62 -10.47
CA PHE A 168 -14.56 -16.90 -10.09
C PHE A 168 -15.30 -17.53 -8.92
N ILE A 169 -15.59 -18.84 -8.99
CA ILE A 169 -16.31 -19.56 -7.94
C ILE A 169 -15.36 -20.55 -7.26
N SER A 170 -14.93 -20.24 -6.04
CA SER A 170 -14.10 -21.12 -5.23
C SER A 170 -14.94 -22.01 -4.32
N THR A 171 -14.49 -23.25 -4.14
CA THR A 171 -15.13 -24.24 -3.25
C THR A 171 -14.18 -24.63 -2.10
N GLY A 172 -14.73 -25.12 -0.99
CA GLY A 172 -13.94 -25.62 0.15
C GLY A 172 -13.40 -24.56 1.12
N THR A 173 -13.33 -23.29 0.72
CA THR A 173 -12.85 -22.19 1.57
C THR A 173 -14.00 -21.43 2.24
N ARG A 174 -13.92 -21.26 3.56
CA ARG A 174 -14.91 -20.47 4.31
C ARG A 174 -14.59 -18.98 4.20
N LEU A 175 -15.60 -18.16 3.91
CA LEU A 175 -15.47 -16.70 3.84
C LEU A 175 -14.82 -16.07 5.07
N SER A 176 -15.07 -16.62 6.27
CA SER A 176 -14.45 -16.11 7.51
C SER A 176 -12.95 -16.34 7.58
N VAL A 177 -12.46 -17.48 7.08
CA VAL A 177 -11.02 -17.81 7.06
C VAL A 177 -10.33 -17.00 5.97
N PHE A 178 -11.00 -16.84 4.83
CA PHE A 178 -10.46 -16.08 3.72
C PHE A 178 -10.33 -14.58 4.02
N ALA A 179 -11.28 -14.02 4.79
CA ALA A 179 -11.26 -12.63 5.19
C ALA A 179 -9.94 -12.20 5.83
N ASP A 180 -9.33 -13.09 6.63
CA ASP A 180 -8.09 -12.81 7.36
C ASP A 180 -6.85 -12.78 6.43
N SER A 181 -6.96 -13.33 5.22
CA SER A 181 -5.90 -13.31 4.19
C SER A 181 -5.99 -12.11 3.26
N LEU A 182 -7.06 -11.30 3.36
CA LEU A 182 -7.27 -10.16 2.49
C LEU A 182 -6.55 -8.90 3.01
N PRO A 183 -6.10 -8.02 2.09
CA PRO A 183 -5.57 -6.70 2.43
C PRO A 183 -6.50 -5.86 3.34
N SER A 184 -5.91 -4.89 4.05
CA SER A 184 -6.62 -4.03 5.02
C SER A 184 -7.69 -3.13 4.40
N TYR A 185 -7.75 -3.00 3.09
CA TYR A 185 -8.83 -2.28 2.39
C TYR A 185 -10.02 -3.18 2.02
N PHE A 186 -10.01 -4.48 2.38
CA PHE A 186 -11.20 -5.33 2.30
C PHE A 186 -12.00 -5.29 3.59
N ALA A 187 -13.26 -4.86 3.52
CA ALA A 187 -14.13 -4.74 4.68
C ALA A 187 -15.31 -5.72 4.61
N ARG A 188 -15.53 -6.45 5.71
CA ARG A 188 -16.71 -7.28 5.85
C ARG A 188 -17.92 -6.40 6.17
N CYS A 189 -18.80 -6.22 5.19
CA CYS A 189 -20.01 -5.41 5.35
C CYS A 189 -21.24 -6.24 5.74
N HIS A 190 -21.23 -7.56 5.54
CA HIS A 190 -22.35 -8.45 5.87
C HIS A 190 -21.86 -9.85 6.24
N LYS A 191 -22.74 -10.69 6.79
CA LYS A 191 -22.40 -12.10 7.10
C LYS A 191 -21.94 -12.88 5.87
N SER A 192 -22.43 -12.48 4.70
CA SER A 192 -22.15 -13.12 3.40
C SER A 192 -21.34 -12.26 2.44
N PHE A 193 -20.92 -11.05 2.81
CA PHE A 193 -20.22 -10.14 1.88
C PHE A 193 -18.97 -9.51 2.51
N ILE A 194 -17.94 -9.43 1.68
CA ILE A 194 -16.73 -8.62 1.88
C ILE A 194 -16.61 -7.75 0.64
N VAL A 195 -16.34 -6.46 0.82
CA VAL A 195 -16.19 -5.49 -0.28
C VAL A 195 -14.79 -4.91 -0.25
N ASN A 196 -14.24 -4.64 -1.44
CA ASN A 196 -13.04 -3.85 -1.58
C ASN A 196 -13.43 -2.36 -1.45
N LEU A 197 -12.86 -1.67 -0.46
CA LEU A 197 -13.18 -0.28 -0.17
C LEU A 197 -12.72 0.70 -1.26
N HIS A 198 -11.74 0.33 -2.09
CA HIS A 198 -11.30 1.16 -3.21
C HIS A 198 -12.35 1.26 -4.32
N HIS A 199 -13.21 0.24 -4.44
CA HIS A 199 -14.27 0.19 -5.45
C HIS A 199 -15.63 0.68 -4.93
N VAL A 200 -15.71 1.22 -3.71
CA VAL A 200 -16.98 1.71 -3.13
C VAL A 200 -17.31 3.10 -3.67
N ASP A 201 -18.45 3.22 -4.34
CA ASP A 201 -18.98 4.48 -4.84
C ASP A 201 -19.85 5.19 -3.79
N THR A 202 -20.94 4.54 -3.36
CA THR A 202 -21.91 5.14 -2.41
C THR A 202 -22.23 4.20 -1.26
N TYR A 203 -22.24 4.70 -0.02
CA TYR A 203 -22.81 3.99 1.14
C TYR A 203 -24.02 4.73 1.72
N ASP A 204 -25.21 4.20 1.47
CA ASP A 204 -26.46 4.68 2.06
C ASP A 204 -26.69 4.05 3.43
N LYS A 205 -26.51 4.84 4.48
CA LYS A 205 -26.72 4.43 5.89
C LYS A 205 -28.19 4.26 6.25
N VAL A 206 -29.11 4.91 5.53
CA VAL A 206 -30.55 4.84 5.78
C VAL A 206 -31.08 3.51 5.30
N THR A 207 -30.73 3.12 4.06
CA THR A 207 -31.13 1.82 3.49
C THR A 207 -30.18 0.68 3.86
N ALA A 208 -29.02 1.00 4.45
CA ALA A 208 -27.95 0.07 4.76
C ALA A 208 -27.45 -0.69 3.53
N MET A 209 -27.20 0.03 2.44
CA MET A 209 -26.75 -0.50 1.15
C MET A 209 -25.49 0.22 0.68
N VAL A 210 -24.56 -0.51 0.06
CA VAL A 210 -23.36 0.04 -0.57
C VAL A 210 -23.34 -0.29 -2.07
N SER A 211 -23.05 0.69 -2.92
CA SER A 211 -22.78 0.52 -4.36
C SER A 211 -21.28 0.49 -4.62
N LEU A 212 -20.89 -0.19 -5.70
CA LEU A 212 -19.52 -0.17 -6.21
C LEU A 212 -19.46 0.61 -7.52
N ASP A 213 -18.28 1.12 -7.90
CA ASP A 213 -18.03 1.91 -9.12
C ASP A 213 -18.04 1.09 -10.43
N THR A 214 -18.81 -0.01 -10.46
CA THR A 214 -18.77 -0.99 -11.53
C THR A 214 -19.78 -0.64 -12.63
N PRO A 215 -19.52 -1.01 -13.90
CA PRO A 215 -20.45 -0.77 -15.01
C PRO A 215 -21.86 -1.34 -14.73
N ASP A 216 -21.90 -2.48 -14.04
CA ASP A 216 -23.12 -3.06 -13.50
C ASP A 216 -23.33 -2.52 -12.08
N TYR A 217 -24.11 -1.44 -11.94
CA TYR A 217 -24.46 -0.84 -10.64
C TYR A 217 -25.05 -1.90 -9.70
N GLN A 218 -24.24 -2.40 -8.75
CA GLN A 218 -24.66 -3.46 -7.83
C GLN A 218 -24.73 -2.96 -6.39
N TRP A 219 -25.93 -3.05 -5.82
CA TRP A 219 -26.19 -2.72 -4.41
C TRP A 219 -25.97 -3.95 -3.51
N ILE A 220 -25.04 -3.82 -2.57
CA ILE A 220 -24.67 -4.84 -1.59
C ILE A 220 -25.22 -4.44 -0.21
N PRO A 221 -25.92 -5.34 0.50
CA PRO A 221 -26.46 -5.02 1.81
C PRO A 221 -25.36 -4.95 2.87
N VAL A 222 -25.48 -4.00 3.78
CA VAL A 222 -24.65 -3.84 4.97
C VAL A 222 -25.42 -4.34 6.19
N GLY A 223 -24.92 -5.39 6.83
CA GLY A 223 -25.57 -5.97 8.00
C GLY A 223 -25.44 -5.07 9.22
N ARG A 224 -26.51 -4.97 10.02
CA ARG A 224 -26.54 -4.16 11.26
C ARG A 224 -25.33 -4.35 12.18
N LYS A 225 -24.85 -5.58 12.32
CA LYS A 225 -23.66 -5.92 13.13
C LYS A 225 -22.38 -5.27 12.60
N TYR A 226 -22.28 -5.06 11.29
CA TYR A 226 -21.08 -4.60 10.59
C TYR A 226 -21.11 -3.10 10.28
N ALA A 227 -22.29 -2.47 10.31
CA ALA A 227 -22.51 -1.12 9.82
C ALA A 227 -21.61 -0.05 10.46
N THR A 228 -21.36 -0.14 11.77
CA THR A 228 -20.52 0.81 12.52
C THR A 228 -19.06 0.72 12.07
N GLU A 229 -18.47 -0.49 12.13
CA GLU A 229 -17.08 -0.73 11.74
C GLU A 229 -16.87 -0.45 10.25
N PHE A 230 -17.79 -0.91 9.40
CA PHE A 230 -17.76 -0.66 7.97
C PHE A 230 -17.73 0.84 7.65
N GLY A 231 -18.61 1.62 8.30
CA GLY A 231 -18.64 3.07 8.12
C GLY A 231 -17.39 3.80 8.61
N HIS A 232 -16.71 3.27 9.64
CA HIS A 232 -15.42 3.81 10.09
C HIS A 232 -14.31 3.51 9.10
N ARG A 233 -14.20 2.26 8.64
CA ARG A 233 -13.17 1.84 7.67
C ARG A 233 -13.32 2.52 6.32
N LEU A 234 -14.56 2.70 5.83
CA LEU A 234 -14.81 3.43 4.58
C LEU A 234 -14.37 4.89 4.68
N LYS A 235 -14.62 5.57 5.80
CA LYS A 235 -14.12 6.94 5.98
C LYS A 235 -12.60 7.02 5.98
N ALA A 236 -11.94 6.06 6.63
CA ALA A 236 -10.48 5.99 6.65
C ALA A 236 -9.90 5.76 5.23
N SER A 237 -10.54 4.92 4.41
CA SER A 237 -10.09 4.68 3.03
C SER A 237 -10.37 5.87 2.09
N THR A 238 -11.49 6.58 2.24
CA THR A 238 -11.80 7.76 1.39
C THR A 238 -10.87 8.95 1.67
N THR A 239 -10.42 9.14 2.92
CA THR A 239 -9.41 10.16 3.25
C THR A 239 -8.09 9.88 2.55
N ALA A 240 -7.74 8.60 2.36
CA ALA A 240 -6.55 8.20 1.60
C ALA A 240 -6.68 8.44 0.08
N HIS A 241 -7.89 8.36 -0.50
CA HIS A 241 -8.12 8.61 -1.95
C HIS A 241 -8.43 10.07 -2.32
N LYS A 242 -9.00 10.90 -1.43
CA LYS A 242 -9.27 12.32 -1.76
C LYS A 242 -8.02 13.19 -1.89
N HIS A 243 -6.90 12.75 -1.33
CA HIS A 243 -5.60 13.37 -1.59
C HIS A 243 -4.98 12.97 -2.94
N VAL A 244 -5.63 12.07 -3.70
CA VAL A 244 -5.14 11.51 -4.98
C VAL A 244 -5.82 12.14 -6.20
N GLU A 245 -7.09 12.55 -6.09
CA GLU A 245 -7.86 13.08 -7.24
C GLU A 245 -7.86 14.62 -7.36
N GLN A 246 -7.32 15.35 -6.38
CA GLN A 246 -7.21 16.82 -6.44
C GLN A 246 -5.78 17.33 -6.66
N ALA A 247 -4.83 16.45 -6.98
CA ALA A 247 -3.42 16.76 -7.23
C ALA A 247 -3.00 16.41 -8.67
#